data_AF-A0A0M8ZT60-F1
#
_entry.id   AF-A0A0M8ZT60-F1
#
_cell.length_a   1.000
_cell.length_b   1.000
_cell.length_c   1.000
_cell.angle_alpha   90.00
_cell.angle_beta   90.00
_cell.angle_gamma   90.00
#
_symmetry.space_group_name_H-M   'P 1'
#
loop_
_entity.id
_entity.type
_entity.pdbx_description
1 polymer ?
#
loop_
_entity_poly.entity_id
_entity_poly.type
_entity_poly.pdbx_seq_one_letter_code
_entity_poly.pdbx_strand_id
1 'polypeptide(L)'
;MWVNLPQSLTPYYEIMFTTQMLAVQHIGVSYVCPENVLCVLNLHVVYQFRMLQNTLLNLWSDIDEETDIVAYSNKCYEILKKCIRKHQSLIEYSTKLEDIFTLPILSTMVIFSVLMCFDTYEMILVRLHNELLTPLIPPIFNPSDQVNAEMPYVEMTQTKEKLSCRSIRNTYNRNTITT
;
A
#
# COMPACT_ATOMS: atom_id res chain seq x y z
N MET A 1 17.57 -10.18 20.74
CA MET A 1 17.12 -10.84 21.98
C MET A 1 18.34 -11.28 22.76
N TRP A 2 18.41 -11.01 24.07
CA TRP A 2 19.51 -11.45 24.93
C TRP A 2 19.33 -12.94 25.24
N VAL A 3 19.91 -13.78 24.38
CA VAL A 3 19.90 -15.23 24.56
C VAL A 3 21.27 -15.58 25.13
N ASN A 4 21.29 -16.12 26.35
CA ASN A 4 22.49 -16.59 27.05
C ASN A 4 23.04 -17.88 26.40
N LEU A 5 23.37 -17.82 25.11
CA LEU A 5 24.15 -18.84 24.40
C LEU A 5 25.53 -18.26 24.05
N PRO A 6 26.62 -19.05 24.10
CA PRO A 6 27.92 -18.60 23.63
C PRO A 6 27.87 -18.38 22.10
N GLN A 7 27.63 -17.12 21.69
CA GLN A 7 27.51 -16.70 20.29
C GLN A 7 28.84 -16.75 19.51
N SER A 8 29.94 -17.11 20.17
CA SER A 8 31.29 -17.20 19.58
C SER A 8 31.61 -18.55 18.94
N LEU A 9 30.66 -19.49 18.88
CA LEU A 9 30.86 -20.84 18.34
C LEU A 9 29.97 -21.08 17.10
N THR A 10 30.60 -21.36 15.96
CA THR A 10 29.96 -21.92 14.77
C THR A 10 29.43 -23.32 15.13
N PRO A 11 28.11 -23.63 15.04
CA PRO A 11 27.08 -23.14 14.10
C PRO A 11 25.91 -22.32 14.69
N TYR A 12 25.91 -22.03 16.00
CA TYR A 12 24.76 -21.41 16.68
C TYR A 12 24.48 -19.97 16.24
N TYR A 13 25.52 -19.25 15.83
CA TYR A 13 25.41 -17.89 15.29
C TYR A 13 24.58 -17.85 13.99
N GLU A 14 24.84 -18.78 13.06
CA GLU A 14 24.16 -18.84 11.76
C GLU A 14 22.67 -19.16 11.93
N ILE A 15 22.34 -20.06 12.86
CA ILE A 15 20.95 -20.41 13.19
C ILE A 15 20.22 -19.22 13.82
N MET A 16 20.86 -18.49 14.73
CA MET A 16 20.26 -17.31 15.35
C MET A 16 20.00 -16.22 14.30
N PHE A 17 20.97 -15.98 13.42
CA PHE A 17 20.86 -15.00 12.34
C PHE A 17 19.73 -15.35 11.36
N THR A 18 19.68 -16.59 10.89
CA THR A 18 18.61 -17.06 10.00
C THR A 18 17.23 -17.00 10.66
N THR A 19 17.13 -17.34 11.95
CA THR A 19 15.88 -17.23 12.73
C THR A 19 15.44 -15.77 12.87
N GLN A 20 16.36 -14.84 13.11
CA GLN A 20 16.06 -13.41 13.15
C GLN A 20 15.59 -12.89 11.79
N MET A 21 16.26 -13.28 10.71
CA MET A 21 15.85 -12.89 9.36
C MET A 21 14.44 -13.39 9.02
N LEU A 22 14.13 -14.66 9.33
CA LEU A 22 12.79 -15.22 9.16
C LEU A 22 11.74 -14.49 9.99
N ALA A 23 12.06 -14.15 11.25
CA ALA A 23 11.15 -13.40 12.11
C ALA A 23 10.86 -12.00 11.54
N VAL A 24 11.89 -11.29 11.06
CA VAL A 24 11.72 -9.96 10.43
C VAL A 24 10.84 -10.05 9.19
N GLN A 25 11.07 -11.06 8.33
CA GLN A 25 10.22 -11.29 7.16
C GLN A 25 8.76 -11.59 7.55
N HIS A 26 8.56 -12.42 8.58
CA HIS A 26 7.23 -12.78 9.05
C HIS A 26 6.46 -11.60 9.63
N ILE A 27 7.14 -10.75 10.42
CA ILE A 27 6.56 -9.51 10.97
C ILE A 27 6.16 -8.58 9.81
N GLY A 28 7.04 -8.41 8.81
CA GLY A 28 6.75 -7.60 7.63
C GLY A 28 5.52 -8.09 6.87
N VAL A 29 5.44 -9.39 6.57
CA VAL A 29 4.28 -9.99 5.89
C VAL A 29 2.99 -9.84 6.70
N SER A 30 3.07 -10.07 8.02
CA SER A 30 1.92 -9.99 8.92
C SER A 30 1.37 -8.56 9.01
N TYR A 31 2.23 -7.56 8.93
CA TYR A 31 1.85 -6.14 8.96
C TYR A 31 1.06 -5.72 7.71
N VAL A 32 1.52 -6.11 6.52
CA VAL A 32 0.90 -5.68 5.24
C VAL A 32 -0.33 -6.54 4.86
N CYS A 33 -0.46 -7.76 5.39
CA CYS A 33 -1.53 -8.69 5.02
C CYS A 33 -2.96 -8.15 5.27
N PRO A 34 -3.31 -7.63 6.47
CA PRO A 34 -4.65 -7.08 6.75
C PRO A 34 -5.08 -5.99 5.77
N GLU A 35 -4.18 -5.05 5.46
CA GLU A 35 -4.46 -3.92 4.57
C GLU A 35 -4.70 -4.40 3.12
N ASN A 36 -3.91 -5.37 2.66
CA ASN A 36 -4.09 -5.97 1.34
C ASN A 36 -5.41 -6.71 1.20
N VAL A 37 -5.79 -7.51 2.20
CA VAL A 37 -7.07 -8.24 2.19
C VAL A 37 -8.25 -7.28 2.15
N LEU A 38 -8.23 -6.22 2.96
CA LEU A 38 -9.27 -5.19 2.96
C LEU A 38 -9.36 -4.48 1.59
N CYS A 39 -8.23 -4.14 0.98
CA CYS A 39 -8.18 -3.53 -0.35
C CYS A 39 -8.78 -4.45 -1.43
N VAL A 40 -8.38 -5.73 -1.45
CA VAL A 40 -8.89 -6.72 -2.41
C VAL A 40 -10.39 -6.94 -2.25
N LEU A 41 -10.91 -6.99 -1.02
CA LEU A 41 -12.34 -7.12 -0.75
C LEU A 41 -13.13 -5.92 -1.30
N ASN A 42 -12.66 -4.70 -1.02
CA ASN A 42 -13.28 -3.48 -1.53
C ASN A 42 -13.26 -3.42 -3.07
N LEU A 43 -12.12 -3.76 -3.68
CA LEU A 43 -12.00 -3.82 -5.14
C LEU A 43 -12.93 -4.88 -5.75
N HIS A 44 -13.04 -6.05 -5.11
CA HIS A 44 -13.93 -7.11 -5.56
C HIS A 44 -15.40 -6.68 -5.50
N VAL A 45 -15.83 -5.97 -4.45
CA VAL A 45 -17.19 -5.41 -4.36
C VAL A 45 -17.45 -4.42 -5.50
N VAL A 46 -16.53 -3.49 -5.75
CA VAL A 46 -16.64 -2.51 -6.85
C VAL A 46 -16.68 -3.20 -8.22
N TYR A 47 -15.83 -4.22 -8.40
CA TYR A 47 -15.77 -4.99 -9.64
C TYR A 47 -17.09 -5.73 -9.92
N GLN A 48 -17.64 -6.43 -8.93
CA GLN A 48 -18.91 -7.14 -9.06
C GLN A 48 -20.06 -6.18 -9.41
N PHE A 49 -20.07 -4.98 -8.80
CA PHE A 49 -21.05 -3.95 -9.12
C PHE A 49 -20.91 -3.44 -10.57
N ARG A 50 -19.68 -3.18 -11.02
CA ARG A 50 -19.40 -2.72 -12.38
C ARG A 50 -19.72 -3.78 -13.43
N MET A 51 -19.42 -5.05 -13.15
CA MET A 51 -19.76 -6.17 -14.03
C MET A 51 -21.27 -6.29 -14.19
N LEU A 52 -22.03 -6.19 -13.09
CA LEU A 52 -23.48 -6.15 -13.13
C LEU A 52 -24.01 -4.97 -13.94
N GLN A 53 -23.49 -3.77 -13.71
CA GLN A 53 -23.90 -2.57 -14.44
C GLN A 53 -23.67 -2.75 -15.95
N ASN A 54 -22.51 -3.31 -16.34
CA ASN A 54 -22.21 -3.59 -17.73
C ASN A 54 -23.16 -4.64 -18.34
N THR A 55 -23.45 -5.71 -17.60
CA THR A 55 -24.42 -6.73 -18.03
C THR A 55 -25.82 -6.15 -18.17
N LEU A 56 -26.25 -5.29 -17.25
CA LEU A 56 -27.57 -4.65 -17.29
C LEU A 56 -27.67 -3.63 -18.44
N LEU A 57 -26.62 -2.86 -18.72
CA LEU A 57 -26.56 -1.97 -19.87
C LEU A 57 -26.58 -2.73 -21.20
N ASN A 58 -25.86 -3.85 -21.29
CA ASN A 58 -25.86 -4.69 -22.48
C ASN A 58 -27.22 -5.35 -22.71
N LEU A 59 -27.84 -5.89 -21.65
CA LEU A 59 -29.19 -6.42 -21.69
C LEU A 59 -30.18 -5.33 -22.10
N TRP A 60 -30.07 -4.11 -21.56
CA TRP A 60 -30.94 -2.98 -21.94
C TRP A 60 -30.75 -2.55 -23.40
N SER A 61 -29.54 -2.63 -23.94
CA SER A 61 -29.28 -2.35 -25.36
C SER A 61 -29.93 -3.38 -26.28
N ASP A 62 -29.96 -4.66 -25.90
CA ASP A 62 -30.66 -5.73 -26.65
C ASP A 62 -32.19 -5.56 -26.62
N ILE A 63 -32.75 -4.86 -25.61
CA ILE A 63 -34.20 -4.62 -25.49
C ILE A 63 -34.73 -3.75 -26.64
N ASP A 64 -33.91 -2.87 -27.21
CA ASP A 64 -34.34 -2.00 -28.31
C ASP A 64 -34.59 -2.79 -29.61
N GLU A 65 -34.14 -4.06 -29.67
CA GLU A 65 -34.16 -4.88 -30.88
C GLU A 65 -35.17 -6.07 -30.83
N GLU A 66 -35.61 -6.56 -29.66
CA GLU A 66 -36.43 -7.79 -29.56
C GLU A 66 -37.65 -7.67 -28.61
N THR A 67 -38.84 -7.98 -29.15
CA THR A 67 -40.16 -7.74 -28.55
C THR A 67 -40.63 -8.89 -27.65
N ASP A 68 -40.40 -8.78 -26.33
CA ASP A 68 -41.34 -9.21 -25.25
C ASP A 68 -40.90 -8.63 -23.87
N ILE A 69 -41.28 -7.39 -23.63
CA ILE A 69 -40.75 -6.52 -22.56
C ILE A 69 -41.00 -7.09 -21.15
N VAL A 70 -42.12 -7.80 -20.95
CA VAL A 70 -42.60 -8.26 -19.64
C VAL A 70 -41.85 -9.51 -19.15
N ALA A 71 -41.70 -10.52 -20.02
CA ALA A 71 -40.97 -11.74 -19.68
C ALA A 71 -39.46 -11.47 -19.48
N TYR A 72 -38.91 -10.56 -20.29
CA TYR A 72 -37.51 -10.18 -20.22
C TYR A 72 -37.18 -9.33 -18.98
N SER A 73 -38.04 -8.36 -18.65
CA SER A 73 -37.92 -7.55 -17.42
C SER A 73 -37.88 -8.42 -16.17
N ASN A 74 -38.72 -9.46 -16.10
CA ASN A 74 -38.69 -10.44 -15.00
C ASN A 74 -37.37 -11.22 -14.93
N LYS A 75 -36.78 -11.59 -16.07
CA LYS A 75 -35.48 -12.28 -16.12
C LYS A 75 -34.34 -11.37 -15.65
N CYS A 76 -34.34 -10.10 -16.08
CA CYS A 76 -33.38 -9.09 -15.61
C CYS A 76 -33.52 -8.86 -14.09
N TYR A 77 -34.75 -8.73 -13.61
CA TYR A 77 -35.06 -8.57 -12.19
C TYR A 77 -34.57 -9.75 -11.34
N GLU A 78 -34.73 -10.99 -11.81
CA GLU A 78 -34.26 -12.17 -11.08
C GLU A 78 -32.72 -12.28 -11.03
N ILE A 79 -32.02 -11.88 -12.11
CA ILE A 79 -30.55 -11.80 -12.13
C ILE A 79 -30.06 -10.72 -11.15
N LEU A 80 -30.67 -9.54 -11.20
CA LEU A 80 -30.38 -8.43 -10.30
C LEU A 80 -30.61 -8.84 -8.83
N LYS A 81 -31.73 -9.51 -8.54
CA LYS A 81 -32.10 -9.96 -7.19
C LYS A 81 -31.13 -11.01 -6.64
N LYS A 82 -30.69 -11.97 -7.46
CA LYS A 82 -29.64 -12.93 -7.07
C LYS A 82 -28.30 -12.24 -6.79
N CYS A 83 -27.96 -11.24 -7.60
CA CYS A 83 -26.74 -10.46 -7.43
C CYS A 83 -26.78 -9.61 -6.15
N ILE A 84 -27.87 -8.88 -5.91
CA ILE A 84 -28.09 -8.09 -4.69
C ILE A 84 -27.98 -8.98 -3.45
N ARG A 85 -28.56 -10.20 -3.48
CA ARG A 85 -28.42 -11.16 -2.37
C ARG A 85 -26.97 -11.56 -2.12
N LYS A 86 -26.20 -11.83 -3.18
CA LYS A 86 -24.78 -12.17 -3.07
C LYS A 86 -23.94 -10.98 -2.56
N HIS A 87 -24.26 -9.78 -3.02
CA HIS A 87 -23.66 -8.54 -2.53
C HIS A 87 -24.01 -8.26 -1.07
N GLN A 88 -25.27 -8.43 -0.65
CA GLN A 88 -25.70 -8.26 0.73
C GLN A 88 -24.95 -9.22 1.67
N SER A 89 -24.77 -10.48 1.27
CA SER A 89 -23.97 -11.44 2.03
C SER A 89 -22.49 -11.03 2.10
N LEU A 90 -21.92 -10.50 1.02
CA LEU A 90 -20.54 -10.03 1.01
C LEU A 90 -20.34 -8.74 1.82
N ILE A 91 -21.33 -7.84 1.83
CA ILE A 91 -21.34 -6.62 2.65
C ILE A 91 -21.45 -7.01 4.12
N GLU A 92 -22.34 -7.95 4.48
CA GLU A 92 -22.44 -8.45 5.86
C GLU A 92 -21.14 -9.15 6.32
N TYR A 93 -20.46 -9.84 5.41
CA TYR A 93 -19.14 -10.40 5.67
C TYR A 93 -18.09 -9.29 5.83
N SER A 94 -18.13 -8.27 4.97
CA SER A 94 -17.24 -7.12 5.04
C SER A 94 -17.42 -6.31 6.31
N THR A 95 -18.65 -6.12 6.81
CA THR A 95 -18.89 -5.39 8.07
C THR A 95 -18.40 -6.18 9.28
N LYS A 96 -18.56 -7.51 9.28
CA LYS A 96 -17.98 -8.38 10.31
C LYS A 96 -16.46 -8.34 10.28
N LEU A 97 -15.86 -8.34 9.09
CA LEU A 97 -14.42 -8.20 8.93
C LEU A 97 -13.94 -6.81 9.35
N GLU A 98 -14.65 -5.75 8.98
CA GLU A 98 -14.34 -4.38 9.36
C GLU A 98 -14.31 -4.23 10.88
N ASP A 99 -15.25 -4.82 11.61
CA ASP A 99 -15.25 -4.82 13.09
C ASP A 99 -13.99 -5.51 13.66
N ILE A 100 -13.59 -6.65 13.08
CA ILE A 100 -12.38 -7.39 13.47
C ILE A 100 -11.10 -6.62 13.09
N PHE A 101 -11.06 -5.96 11.94
CA PHE A 101 -9.90 -5.23 11.42
C PHE A 101 -9.78 -3.80 11.97
N THR A 102 -10.86 -3.24 12.53
CA THR A 102 -10.86 -1.90 13.14
C THR A 102 -9.82 -1.80 14.25
N LEU A 103 -9.76 -2.81 15.13
CA LEU A 103 -8.80 -2.84 16.24
C LEU A 103 -7.33 -2.95 15.75
N PRO A 104 -6.96 -3.88 14.85
CA PRO A 104 -5.63 -3.90 14.22
C PRO A 104 -5.24 -2.60 13.53
N ILE A 105 -6.14 -1.99 12.75
CA ILE A 105 -5.84 -0.73 12.03
C ILE A 105 -5.56 0.38 13.04
N LEU A 106 -6.40 0.51 14.07
CA LEU A 106 -6.19 1.48 15.14
C LEU A 106 -4.86 1.25 15.86
N SER A 107 -4.56 -0.01 16.20
CA SER A 107 -3.29 -0.40 16.83
C SER A 107 -2.09 -0.02 15.96
N THR A 108 -2.15 -0.31 14.66
CA THR A 108 -1.10 0.02 13.71
C THR A 108 -0.86 1.53 13.64
N MET A 109 -1.92 2.34 13.59
CA MET A 109 -1.79 3.81 13.58
C MET A 109 -1.13 4.34 14.85
N VAL A 110 -1.52 3.84 16.03
CA VAL A 110 -0.92 4.25 17.31
C VAL A 110 0.54 3.81 17.39
N ILE A 111 0.84 2.55 17.07
CA ILE A 111 2.21 2.03 17.10
C ILE A 111 3.10 2.81 16.12
N PHE A 112 2.64 3.03 14.89
CA PHE A 112 3.38 3.78 13.89
C PHE A 112 3.64 5.22 14.34
N SER A 113 2.66 5.87 14.99
CA SER A 113 2.85 7.22 15.53
C SER A 113 3.96 7.28 16.59
N VAL A 114 3.97 6.32 17.52
CA VAL A 114 4.98 6.22 18.58
C VAL A 114 6.35 5.92 17.97
N LEU A 115 6.44 4.96 17.06
CA LEU A 115 7.67 4.62 16.36
C LEU A 115 8.24 5.83 15.61
N MET A 116 7.41 6.54 14.83
CA MET A 116 7.85 7.73 14.11
C MET A 116 8.35 8.83 15.07
N CYS A 117 7.74 8.99 16.25
CA CYS A 117 8.23 9.91 17.28
C CYS A 117 9.60 9.48 17.84
N PHE A 118 9.80 8.18 18.08
CA PHE A 118 11.09 7.66 18.52
C PHE A 118 12.16 7.82 17.43
N ASP A 119 11.83 7.47 16.19
CA ASP A 119 12.73 7.59 15.03
C ASP A 119 13.17 9.05 14.85
N THR A 120 12.23 10.00 14.92
CA THR A 120 12.57 11.44 14.83
C THR A 120 13.37 11.92 16.04
N TYR A 121 13.07 11.44 17.25
CA TYR A 121 13.85 11.77 18.44
C TYR A 121 15.30 11.27 18.34
N GLU A 122 15.51 10.02 17.95
CA GLU A 122 16.85 9.46 17.74
C GLU A 122 17.60 10.21 16.64
N MET A 123 16.94 10.52 15.52
CA MET A 123 17.52 11.32 14.45
C MET A 123 17.96 12.71 14.92
N ILE A 124 17.15 13.38 15.75
CA ILE A 124 17.51 14.69 16.33
C ILE A 124 18.65 14.54 17.32
N LEU A 125 18.65 13.49 18.16
CA LEU A 125 19.69 13.25 19.15
C LEU A 125 21.03 12.93 18.49
N VAL A 126 21.05 12.12 17.42
CA VAL A 126 22.25 11.84 16.62
C VAL A 126 22.76 13.13 15.97
N ARG A 127 21.87 13.97 15.42
CA ARG A 127 22.27 15.29 14.89
C ARG A 127 22.86 16.18 15.99
N LEU A 128 22.22 16.27 17.15
CA LEU A 128 22.67 17.09 18.27
C LEU A 128 23.99 16.58 18.85
N HIS A 129 24.18 15.26 18.95
CA HIS A 129 25.43 14.66 19.37
C HIS A 129 26.56 14.97 18.39
N ASN A 130 26.29 14.86 17.09
CA ASN A 130 27.27 15.22 16.06
C ASN A 130 27.64 16.71 16.13
N GLU A 131 26.66 17.61 16.33
CA GLU A 131 26.92 19.04 16.51
C GLU A 131 27.67 19.34 17.83
N LEU A 132 27.37 18.65 18.94
CA LEU A 132 28.03 18.84 20.24
C LEU A 132 29.45 18.26 20.31
N LEU A 133 29.80 17.32 19.43
CA LEU A 133 31.15 16.75 19.30
C LEU A 133 32.06 17.53 18.32
N THR A 134 31.53 18.54 17.61
CA THR A 134 32.33 19.43 16.73
C THR A 134 33.35 20.36 17.42
N PRO A 135 33.30 20.72 18.73
CA PRO A 135 34.34 21.57 19.29
C PRO A 135 35.65 20.83 19.65
N LEU A 136 35.75 19.49 19.48
CA LEU A 136 36.93 18.71 19.90
C LEU A 136 37.63 17.89 18.80
N ILE A 137 37.20 17.98 17.53
CA ILE A 137 37.88 17.30 16.40
C ILE A 137 38.15 18.35 15.31
N PRO A 138 39.43 18.60 14.91
CA PRO A 138 39.71 19.47 13.78
C PRO A 138 39.10 18.90 12.49
N PRO A 139 38.73 19.75 11.53
CA PRO A 139 37.71 19.46 10.55
C PRO A 139 38.16 18.37 9.57
N ILE A 140 37.47 17.23 9.58
CA ILE A 140 37.52 16.26 8.47
C ILE A 140 36.13 15.96 7.88
N PHE A 141 35.03 16.46 8.46
CA PHE A 141 33.73 16.30 7.82
C PHE A 141 32.84 17.52 7.98
N ASN A 142 32.85 18.35 6.94
CA ASN A 142 32.13 19.61 6.86
C ASN A 142 30.66 19.32 6.46
N PRO A 143 29.65 19.76 7.24
CA PRO A 143 28.23 19.52 6.94
C PRO A 143 27.73 20.23 5.66
N SER A 144 28.54 21.11 5.06
CA SER A 144 28.24 21.63 3.73
C SER A 144 28.40 20.59 2.61
N ASP A 145 29.14 19.49 2.80
CA ASP A 145 29.25 18.43 1.80
C ASP A 145 28.03 17.49 1.76
N GLN A 146 27.30 17.32 2.87
CA GLN A 146 26.05 16.54 2.93
C GLN A 146 24.86 17.31 2.34
N VAL A 147 24.72 18.61 2.64
CA VAL A 147 23.68 19.45 2.01
C VAL A 147 23.92 19.56 0.50
N ASN A 148 25.18 19.65 0.07
CA ASN A 148 25.55 19.62 -1.35
C ASN A 148 25.45 18.22 -1.98
N ALA A 149 25.28 17.15 -1.20
CA ALA A 149 25.00 15.79 -1.70
C ALA A 149 23.50 15.49 -1.70
N GLU A 150 22.71 15.94 -0.73
CA GLU A 150 21.24 15.78 -0.76
C GLU A 150 20.57 16.69 -1.80
N MET A 151 21.08 17.90 -2.02
CA MET A 151 20.56 18.83 -3.04
C MET A 151 20.58 18.27 -4.47
N PRO A 152 21.67 17.66 -4.99
CA PRO A 152 21.66 17.02 -6.31
C PRO A 152 20.84 15.73 -6.34
N TYR A 153 20.64 15.01 -5.23
CA TYR A 153 19.72 13.86 -5.22
C TYR A 153 18.25 14.33 -5.32
N VAL A 154 17.85 15.38 -4.58
CA VAL A 154 16.49 15.93 -4.68
C VAL A 154 16.23 16.56 -6.06
N GLU A 155 17.19 17.30 -6.62
CA GLU A 155 17.07 17.86 -7.99
C GLU A 155 17.06 16.76 -9.07
N MET A 156 17.85 15.69 -8.91
CA MET A 156 17.88 14.59 -9.88
C MET A 156 16.59 13.76 -9.83
N THR A 157 15.97 13.64 -8.66
CA THR A 157 14.67 12.98 -8.49
C THR A 157 13.55 13.83 -9.11
N GLN A 158 13.53 15.15 -8.85
CA GLN A 158 12.58 16.07 -9.50
C GLN A 158 12.77 16.17 -11.02
N THR A 159 14.01 16.10 -11.51
CA THR A 159 14.30 16.14 -12.95
C THR A 159 13.86 14.84 -13.64
N LYS A 160 14.04 13.68 -12.99
CA LYS A 160 13.52 12.39 -13.49
C LYS A 160 11.98 12.34 -13.47
N GLU A 161 11.32 12.88 -12.44
CA GLU A 161 9.86 12.99 -12.42
C GLU A 161 9.33 13.96 -13.48
N LYS A 162 9.98 15.12 -13.70
CA LYS A 162 9.62 16.05 -14.77
C LYS A 162 9.83 15.46 -16.16
N LEU A 163 10.91 14.71 -16.39
CA LEU A 163 11.17 14.01 -17.66
C LEU A 163 10.17 12.87 -17.89
N SER A 164 9.81 12.11 -16.83
CA SER A 164 8.79 11.06 -16.89
C SER A 164 7.41 11.62 -17.23
N CYS A 165 6.98 12.68 -16.52
CA CYS A 165 5.72 13.36 -16.80
C CYS A 165 5.67 13.99 -18.20
N ARG A 166 6.80 14.48 -18.72
CA ARG A 166 6.89 15.02 -20.10
C ARG A 166 6.85 13.92 -21.15
N SER A 167 7.43 12.76 -20.88
CA SER A 167 7.37 11.57 -21.75
C SER A 167 5.96 10.98 -21.83
N ILE A 168 5.26 10.89 -20.69
CA ILE A 168 3.87 10.43 -20.63
C ILE A 168 2.94 11.41 -21.37
N ARG A 169 3.13 12.72 -21.18
CA ARG A 169 2.36 13.76 -21.88
C ARG A 169 2.60 13.76 -23.39
N ASN A 170 3.83 13.52 -23.84
CA ASN A 170 4.16 13.44 -25.26
C ASN A 170 3.63 12.16 -25.91
N THR A 171 3.58 11.04 -25.19
CA THR A 171 2.97 9.79 -25.65
C THR A 171 1.45 9.90 -25.74
N TYR A 172 0.81 10.55 -24.75
CA TYR A 172 -0.62 10.84 -24.78
C TYR A 172 -0.99 11.77 -25.95
N ASN A 173 -0.25 12.87 -26.14
CA ASN A 173 -0.52 13.81 -27.22
C ASN A 173 -0.23 13.22 -28.62
N ARG A 174 0.77 12.33 -28.73
CA ARG A 174 1.05 11.61 -30.00
C ARG A 174 -0.08 10.66 -30.38
N ASN A 175 -0.71 9.99 -29.41
CA ASN A 175 -1.82 9.07 -29.65
C ASN A 175 -3.16 9.81 -29.92
N THR A 176 -3.26 11.08 -29.54
CA THR A 176 -4.45 11.91 -29.78
C THR A 176 -4.45 12.58 -31.17
N ILE A 177 -3.30 12.62 -31.86
CA ILE A 177 -3.16 13.24 -33.20
C ILE A 177 -3.20 12.18 -34.32
N THR A 178 -3.10 10.88 -33.98
CA THR A 178 -3.17 9.75 -34.94
C THR A 178 -4.51 9.00 -34.93
N THR A 179 -5.57 9.63 -34.43
CA THR A 179 -6.97 9.17 -34.59
C THR A 179 -7.77 10.28 -35.23
#